data_AF-A0A958J3N9-F1
#
_entry.id   AF-A0A958J3N9-F1
#
_cell.length_a   1.000
_cell.length_b   1.000
_cell.length_c   1.000
_cell.angle_alpha   90.00
_cell.angle_beta   90.00
_cell.angle_gamma   90.00
#
_symmetry.space_group_name_H-M   'P 1'
#
loop_
_entity.id
_entity.type
_entity.pdbx_description
1 polymer ?
#
loop_
_entity_poly.entity_id
_entity_poly.type
_entity_poly.pdbx_seq_one_letter_code
_entity_poly.pdbx_strand_id
1 'polypeptide(L)'
;MKNALILHGTSANPHANWFDWLKGKLEASGYKVWVPQLPNAVHTDMQTYREFIFSSDINSNEETLIIGHSSGAVATLSLLESLPQDKKIDTAVMVGVYRPENHSYSSKEPIDVNKVKGKAKRMVFVHSDNDPYCPLEGAEYFAKN
;
A
#
# COMPACT_ATOMS: atom_id res chain seq x y z
N MET A 1 -11.88 2.29 16.13
CA MET A 1 -12.56 1.45 15.11
C MET A 1 -11.51 0.89 14.19
N LYS A 2 -11.48 -0.44 14.04
CA LYS A 2 -10.53 -1.13 13.16
C LYS A 2 -10.91 -0.93 11.70
N ASN A 3 -10.01 -0.34 10.92
CA ASN A 3 -10.19 -0.10 9.49
C ASN A 3 -9.12 -0.88 8.73
N ALA A 4 -9.47 -1.49 7.61
CA ALA A 4 -8.50 -2.10 6.70
C ALA A 4 -8.67 -1.59 5.28
N LEU A 5 -7.56 -1.25 4.64
CA LEU A 5 -7.49 -0.86 3.23
C LEU A 5 -6.62 -1.87 2.49
N ILE A 6 -7.16 -2.48 1.43
CA ILE A 6 -6.41 -3.40 0.56
C ILE A 6 -6.26 -2.75 -0.81
N LEU A 7 -5.02 -2.58 -1.28
CA LEU A 7 -4.68 -1.93 -2.55
C LEU A 7 -4.10 -2.95 -3.53
N HIS A 8 -4.78 -3.12 -4.67
CA HIS A 8 -4.36 -4.04 -5.72
C HIS A 8 -3.17 -3.49 -6.54
N GLY A 9 -2.56 -4.36 -7.34
CA GLY A 9 -1.42 -4.02 -8.20
C GLY A 9 -1.80 -3.49 -9.58
N THR A 10 -0.80 -3.31 -10.43
CA THR A 10 -0.92 -2.80 -11.80
C THR A 10 -1.83 -3.70 -12.63
N SER A 11 -2.73 -3.09 -13.41
CA SER A 11 -3.71 -3.77 -14.27
C SER A 11 -4.62 -4.78 -13.55
N ALA A 12 -4.70 -4.74 -12.22
CA ALA A 12 -5.57 -5.60 -11.42
C ALA A 12 -6.87 -4.89 -11.02
N ASN A 13 -7.67 -5.58 -10.20
CA ASN A 13 -8.95 -5.09 -9.68
C ASN A 13 -9.16 -5.58 -8.23
N PRO A 14 -10.19 -5.09 -7.52
CA PRO A 14 -10.48 -5.44 -6.12
C PRO A 14 -10.72 -6.92 -5.82
N HIS A 15 -11.14 -7.70 -6.81
CA HIS A 15 -11.50 -9.11 -6.65
C HIS A 15 -10.40 -10.07 -7.12
N ALA A 16 -9.25 -9.53 -7.55
CA ALA A 16 -8.13 -10.33 -8.00
C ALA A 16 -7.41 -11.05 -6.84
N ASN A 17 -6.57 -12.03 -7.20
CA ASN A 17 -5.65 -12.72 -6.29
C ASN A 17 -6.34 -13.22 -5.02
N TRP A 18 -5.84 -12.78 -3.86
CA TRP A 18 -6.29 -13.17 -2.52
C TRP A 18 -7.11 -12.07 -1.83
N PHE A 19 -7.49 -11.00 -2.54
CA PHE A 19 -8.10 -9.81 -1.92
C PHE A 19 -9.46 -10.09 -1.30
N ASP A 20 -10.35 -10.80 -2.00
CA ASP A 20 -11.66 -11.18 -1.45
C ASP A 20 -11.55 -12.13 -0.26
N TRP A 21 -10.60 -13.08 -0.31
CA TRP A 21 -10.33 -13.98 0.81
C TRP A 21 -9.82 -13.20 2.04
N LEU A 22 -8.84 -12.31 1.86
CA LEU A 22 -8.31 -11.52 2.97
C LEU A 22 -9.37 -10.58 3.53
N LYS A 23 -10.16 -9.94 2.67
CA LYS A 23 -11.29 -9.11 3.07
C LYS A 23 -12.21 -9.88 4.02
N GLY A 24 -12.66 -11.08 3.63
CA GLY A 24 -13.52 -11.90 4.48
C GLY A 24 -12.89 -12.28 5.83
N LYS A 25 -11.58 -12.54 5.87
CA LYS A 25 -10.85 -12.81 7.13
C LYS A 25 -10.76 -11.60 8.04
N LEU A 26 -10.50 -10.42 7.48
CA LEU A 26 -10.42 -9.17 8.24
C LEU A 26 -11.80 -8.73 8.74
N GLU A 27 -12.84 -8.84 7.91
CA GLU A 27 -14.23 -8.56 8.31
C GLU A 27 -14.67 -9.48 9.46
N ALA A 28 -14.39 -10.79 9.36
CA ALA A 28 -14.65 -11.75 10.44
C ALA A 28 -13.86 -11.43 11.73
N SER A 29 -12.77 -10.67 11.63
CA SER A 29 -11.95 -10.19 12.76
C SER A 29 -12.35 -8.80 13.26
N GLY A 30 -13.46 -8.24 12.76
CA GLY A 30 -14.04 -6.97 13.19
C GLY A 30 -13.48 -5.73 12.51
N TYR A 31 -12.77 -5.86 11.39
CA TYR A 31 -12.34 -4.71 10.58
C TYR A 31 -13.47 -4.25 9.66
N LYS A 32 -13.63 -2.93 9.52
CA LYS A 32 -14.29 -2.32 8.37
C LYS A 32 -13.29 -2.33 7.21
N VAL A 33 -13.53 -3.16 6.18
CA VAL A 33 -12.57 -3.36 5.09
C VAL A 33 -13.02 -2.64 3.82
N TRP A 34 -12.09 -1.95 3.16
CA TRP A 34 -12.27 -1.37 1.85
C TRP A 34 -11.22 -1.89 0.87
N VAL A 35 -11.69 -2.30 -0.30
CA VAL A 35 -10.85 -2.73 -1.43
C VAL A 35 -11.30 -1.94 -2.65
N PRO A 36 -10.76 -0.74 -2.88
CA PRO A 36 -11.19 0.08 -4.00
C PRO A 36 -10.62 -0.40 -5.33
N GLN A 37 -11.36 -0.13 -6.40
CA GLN A 37 -10.78 -0.10 -7.74
C GLN A 37 -9.91 1.17 -7.84
N LEU A 38 -8.60 0.98 -7.97
CA LEU A 38 -7.68 2.08 -8.19
C LEU A 38 -7.87 2.67 -9.60
N PRO A 39 -7.88 4.01 -9.74
CA PRO A 39 -8.00 4.67 -11.03
C PRO A 39 -6.78 4.36 -11.91
N ASN A 40 -6.94 4.32 -13.24
CA ASN A 40 -5.83 4.17 -14.19
C ASN A 40 -4.76 3.12 -13.79
N ALA A 41 -5.18 1.93 -13.36
CA ALA A 41 -4.28 0.92 -12.81
C ALA A 41 -3.23 0.39 -13.80
N VAL A 42 -3.33 0.72 -15.09
CA VAL A 42 -2.35 0.36 -16.13
C VAL A 42 -1.09 1.22 -16.08
N HIS A 43 -1.26 2.53 -15.83
CA HIS A 43 -0.18 3.49 -15.66
C HIS A 43 -0.31 4.14 -14.28
N THR A 44 0.33 3.51 -13.30
CA THR A 44 0.08 3.82 -11.90
C THR A 44 0.67 5.18 -11.56
N ASP A 45 -0.18 6.09 -11.08
CA ASP A 45 0.22 7.42 -10.63
C ASP A 45 -0.08 7.59 -9.15
N MET A 46 0.97 7.82 -8.36
CA MET A 46 0.84 7.84 -6.90
C MET A 46 0.07 9.07 -6.42
N GLN A 47 0.18 10.21 -7.12
CA GLN A 47 -0.62 11.39 -6.78
C GLN A 47 -2.11 11.11 -6.95
N THR A 48 -2.51 10.56 -8.11
CA THR A 48 -3.89 10.16 -8.39
C THR A 48 -4.41 9.18 -7.34
N TYR A 49 -3.58 8.22 -6.90
CA TYR A 49 -3.98 7.25 -5.89
C TYR A 49 -4.19 7.90 -4.53
N ARG A 50 -3.28 8.79 -4.12
CA ARG A 50 -3.41 9.55 -2.87
C ARG A 50 -4.69 10.39 -2.87
N GLU A 51 -4.94 11.15 -3.93
CA GLU A 51 -6.13 12.00 -4.07
C GLU A 51 -7.42 11.16 -4.02
N PHE A 52 -7.47 10.06 -4.76
CA PHE A 52 -8.61 9.15 -4.76
C PHE A 52 -8.84 8.52 -3.38
N ILE A 53 -7.79 8.09 -2.66
CA ILE A 53 -7.94 7.44 -1.35
C ILE A 53 -8.28 8.45 -0.26
N PHE A 54 -7.65 9.63 -0.25
CA PHE A 54 -7.94 10.67 0.74
C PHE A 54 -9.28 11.37 0.53
N SER A 55 -9.86 11.30 -0.68
CA SER A 55 -11.24 11.76 -0.91
C SER A 55 -12.31 10.79 -0.40
N SER A 56 -11.92 9.58 0.04
CA SER A 56 -12.84 8.60 0.62
C SER A 56 -13.12 8.85 2.10
N ASP A 57 -14.20 8.26 2.61
CA ASP A 57 -14.56 8.31 4.03
C ASP A 57 -13.68 7.42 4.93
N ILE A 58 -12.62 6.79 4.40
CA ILE A 58 -11.68 6.04 5.23
C ILE A 58 -10.81 7.02 6.03
N ASN A 59 -11.23 7.21 7.28
CA ASN A 59 -10.48 7.97 8.25
C ASN A 59 -9.38 7.07 8.85
N SER A 60 -8.14 7.29 8.43
CA SER A 60 -6.99 6.62 8.99
C SER A 60 -6.83 7.01 10.46
N ASN A 61 -6.70 5.98 11.31
CA ASN A 61 -6.56 6.09 12.75
C ASN A 61 -5.51 5.10 13.24
N GLU A 62 -5.24 5.13 14.54
CA GLU A 62 -4.23 4.28 15.17
C GLU A 62 -4.48 2.78 15.16
N GLU A 63 -5.67 2.34 14.71
CA GLU A 63 -6.06 0.93 14.53
C GLU A 63 -6.18 0.57 13.03
N THR A 64 -5.72 1.45 12.14
CA THR A 64 -5.82 1.24 10.69
C THR A 64 -4.72 0.31 10.19
N LEU A 65 -5.14 -0.66 9.36
CA LEU A 65 -4.28 -1.59 8.65
C LEU A 65 -4.33 -1.26 7.15
N ILE A 66 -3.18 -1.06 6.52
CA ILE A 66 -3.09 -0.89 5.06
C ILE A 66 -2.28 -2.03 4.49
N ILE A 67 -2.82 -2.71 3.48
CA ILE A 67 -2.16 -3.81 2.77
C ILE A 67 -2.08 -3.43 1.29
N GLY A 68 -0.88 -3.42 0.73
CA GLY A 68 -0.66 -3.17 -0.69
C GLY A 68 0.02 -4.34 -1.38
N HIS A 69 -0.42 -4.66 -2.59
CA HIS A 69 0.21 -5.65 -3.45
C HIS A 69 0.83 -5.01 -4.70
N SER A 70 2.09 -5.34 -5.00
CA SER A 70 2.85 -4.80 -6.14
C SER A 70 2.79 -3.27 -6.17
N SER A 71 2.23 -2.64 -7.20
CA SER A 71 2.09 -1.17 -7.24
C SER A 71 1.19 -0.61 -6.12
N GLY A 72 0.26 -1.41 -5.59
CA GLY A 72 -0.50 -1.07 -4.39
C GLY A 72 0.37 -1.01 -3.13
N ALA A 73 1.50 -1.74 -3.09
CA ALA A 73 2.49 -1.62 -2.02
C ALA A 73 3.24 -0.29 -2.09
N VAL A 74 3.57 0.18 -3.31
CA VAL A 74 4.13 1.51 -3.54
C VAL A 74 3.12 2.59 -3.16
N ALA A 75 1.85 2.41 -3.52
CA ALA A 75 0.76 3.30 -3.13
C ALA A 75 0.64 3.40 -1.61
N THR A 76 0.78 2.27 -0.90
CA THR A 76 0.77 2.24 0.57
C THR A 76 1.87 3.12 1.15
N LEU A 77 3.11 3.00 0.67
CA LEU A 77 4.22 3.86 1.11
C LEU A 77 3.94 5.34 0.80
N SER A 78 3.41 5.63 -0.38
CA SER A 78 3.11 7.00 -0.79
C SER A 78 1.97 7.65 0.01
N LEU A 79 0.98 6.87 0.44
CA LEU A 79 -0.04 7.33 1.39
C LEU A 79 0.59 7.70 2.73
N LEU A 80 1.44 6.82 3.28
CA LEU A 80 2.13 7.06 4.56
C LEU A 80 2.99 8.33 4.51
N GLU A 81 3.74 8.51 3.42
CA GLU A 81 4.54 9.71 3.15
C GLU A 81 3.70 11.00 3.22
N SER A 82 2.44 10.92 2.79
CA SER A 82 1.53 12.07 2.70
C SER A 82 0.62 12.25 3.91
N LEU A 83 0.69 11.35 4.90
CA LEU A 83 -0.07 11.53 6.14
C LEU A 83 0.45 12.75 6.92
N PRO A 84 -0.43 13.51 7.60
CA PRO A 84 -0.02 14.55 8.54
C PRO A 84 0.96 14.05 9.60
N GLN A 85 1.82 14.92 10.15
CA GLN A 85 2.86 14.53 11.11
C GLN A 85 2.33 13.85 12.39
N ASP A 86 1.17 14.26 12.86
CA ASP A 86 0.48 13.72 14.03
C ASP A 86 -0.32 12.44 13.75
N LYS A 87 -0.43 12.03 12.48
CA LYS A 87 -1.17 10.83 12.07
C LYS A 87 -0.26 9.63 11.96
N LYS A 88 -0.71 8.55 12.57
CA LYS A 88 -0.05 7.25 12.59
C LYS A 88 -1.07 6.13 12.49
N ILE A 89 -0.81 5.16 11.62
CA ILE A 89 -1.61 3.94 11.51
C ILE A 89 -1.02 2.82 12.37
N ASP A 90 -1.76 1.72 12.53
CA ASP A 90 -1.24 0.55 13.24
C ASP A 90 -0.17 -0.16 12.41
N THR A 91 -0.57 -0.73 11.28
CA THR A 91 0.28 -1.62 10.49
C THR A 91 0.17 -1.32 9.00
N ALA A 92 1.31 -1.26 8.32
CA ALA A 92 1.40 -1.30 6.86
C ALA A 92 2.02 -2.62 6.42
N VAL A 93 1.40 -3.30 5.45
CA VAL A 93 1.89 -4.54 4.86
C VAL A 93 2.12 -4.32 3.38
N MET A 94 3.35 -4.55 2.94
CA MET A 94 3.79 -4.39 1.57
C MET A 94 4.13 -5.75 0.99
N VAL A 95 3.32 -6.21 0.04
CA VAL A 95 3.52 -7.49 -0.66
C VAL A 95 4.10 -7.22 -2.04
N GLY A 96 5.36 -7.59 -2.29
CA GLY A 96 5.99 -7.38 -3.61
C GLY A 96 6.31 -5.91 -3.91
N VAL A 97 6.85 -5.15 -2.95
CA VAL A 97 7.14 -3.72 -3.17
C VAL A 97 8.40 -3.51 -4.01
N TYR A 98 8.41 -2.45 -4.82
CA TYR A 98 9.53 -2.07 -5.67
C TYR A 98 9.77 -0.56 -5.59
N ARG A 99 10.91 -0.11 -6.10
CA ARG A 99 11.24 1.32 -6.21
C ARG A 99 10.57 1.92 -7.45
N PRO A 100 9.59 2.85 -7.32
CA PRO A 100 8.76 3.31 -8.44
C PRO A 100 9.56 3.83 -9.64
N GLU A 101 10.64 4.57 -9.38
CA GLU A 101 11.49 5.18 -10.39
C GLU A 101 12.11 4.17 -11.36
N ASN A 102 12.29 2.91 -10.94
CA ASN A 102 12.91 1.84 -11.72
C ASN A 102 11.95 1.18 -12.74
N HIS A 103 10.65 1.49 -12.71
CA HIS A 103 9.65 0.79 -13.53
C HIS A 103 8.95 1.75 -14.50
N SER A 104 8.84 1.40 -15.78
CA SER A 104 8.28 2.28 -16.83
C SER A 104 6.78 2.53 -16.68
N TYR A 105 6.04 1.58 -16.10
CA TYR A 105 4.59 1.66 -15.88
C TYR A 105 4.22 2.38 -14.56
N SER A 106 5.21 2.80 -13.78
CA SER A 106 5.05 3.41 -12.47
C SER A 106 5.35 4.91 -12.49
N SER A 107 4.83 5.63 -11.50
CA SER A 107 5.28 7.00 -11.19
C SER A 107 6.81 7.03 -11.08
N LYS A 108 7.40 8.16 -11.50
CA LYS A 108 8.84 8.40 -11.41
C LYS A 108 9.25 9.13 -10.14
N GLU A 109 8.28 9.54 -9.32
CA GLU A 109 8.52 10.13 -8.01
C GLU A 109 9.03 9.05 -7.04
N PRO A 110 10.27 9.15 -6.53
CA PRO A 110 10.76 8.25 -5.50
C PRO A 110 10.04 8.52 -4.17
N ILE A 111 9.92 7.49 -3.34
CA ILE A 111 9.33 7.61 -2.00
C ILE A 111 10.35 8.24 -1.03
N ASP A 112 9.98 9.31 -0.33
CA ASP A 112 10.78 9.86 0.77
C ASP A 112 10.59 9.03 2.05
N VAL A 113 11.48 8.06 2.25
CA VAL A 113 11.49 7.16 3.41
C VAL A 113 11.51 7.91 4.75
N ASN A 114 12.08 9.12 4.81
CA ASN A 114 12.12 9.89 6.05
C ASN A 114 10.74 10.43 6.45
N LYS A 115 9.87 10.72 5.48
CA LYS A 115 8.49 11.11 5.73
C LYS A 115 7.61 9.91 6.09
N VAL A 116 7.95 8.72 5.57
CA VAL A 116 7.25 7.46 5.88
C VAL A 116 7.57 6.95 7.28
N LYS A 117 8.80 7.19 7.77
CA LYS A 117 9.22 6.78 9.12
C LYS A 117 8.26 7.28 10.19
N GLY A 118 7.88 6.35 11.08
CA GLY A 118 7.01 6.65 12.22
C GLY A 118 5.53 6.79 11.88
N LYS A 119 5.12 6.73 10.59
CA LYS A 119 3.72 6.82 10.15
C LYS A 119 2.92 5.54 10.34
N ALA A 120 3.58 4.43 10.64
CA ALA A 120 2.96 3.18 11.08
C ALA A 120 3.66 2.68 12.36
N LYS A 121 2.93 2.00 13.25
CA LYS A 121 3.55 1.31 14.42
C LYS A 121 4.37 0.12 13.96
N ARG A 122 3.92 -0.56 12.90
CA ARG A 122 4.61 -1.68 12.28
C ARG A 122 4.60 -1.58 10.75
N MET A 123 5.72 -1.91 10.14
CA MET A 123 5.83 -2.10 8.69
C MET A 123 6.27 -3.54 8.44
N VAL A 124 5.56 -4.24 7.55
CA VAL A 124 5.84 -5.63 7.21
C VAL A 124 6.05 -5.71 5.71
N PHE A 125 7.19 -6.27 5.31
CA PHE A 125 7.50 -6.54 3.92
C PHE A 125 7.38 -8.04 3.69
N VAL A 126 6.52 -8.43 2.76
CA VAL A 126 6.33 -9.83 2.32
C VAL A 126 6.78 -9.89 0.87
N HIS A 127 7.77 -10.73 0.60
CA HIS A 127 8.43 -10.74 -0.70
C HIS A 127 8.85 -12.15 -1.09
N SER A 128 8.73 -12.46 -2.38
CA SER A 128 9.19 -13.71 -2.96
C SER A 128 10.66 -13.56 -3.40
N ASP A 129 11.46 -14.58 -3.15
CA ASP A 129 12.88 -14.62 -3.53
C ASP A 129 13.12 -14.90 -5.03
N ASN A 130 12.06 -15.13 -5.80
CA ASN A 130 12.11 -15.39 -7.23
C ASN A 130 11.11 -14.55 -8.05
N ASP A 131 10.64 -13.42 -7.52
CA ASP A 131 9.73 -12.50 -8.21
C ASP A 131 10.46 -11.81 -9.40
N PRO A 132 10.05 -12.06 -10.66
CA PRO A 132 10.71 -11.49 -11.83
C PRO A 132 10.28 -10.04 -12.11
N TYR A 133 9.24 -9.55 -11.44
CA TYR A 133 8.65 -8.23 -11.67
C TYR A 133 9.02 -7.24 -10.58
N CYS A 134 9.07 -7.69 -9.33
CA CYS A 134 9.44 -6.87 -8.18
C CYS A 134 10.67 -7.52 -7.53
N PRO A 135 11.90 -7.22 -7.95
CA PRO A 135 13.09 -7.82 -7.36
C PRO A 135 13.21 -7.52 -5.85
N LEU A 136 13.78 -8.46 -5.09
CA LEU A 136 13.88 -8.44 -3.62
C LEU A 136 14.56 -7.17 -3.09
N GLU A 137 15.47 -6.59 -3.86
CA GLU A 137 16.21 -5.38 -3.54
C GLU A 137 15.30 -4.19 -3.22
N GLY A 138 14.10 -4.14 -3.83
CA GLY A 138 13.10 -3.11 -3.53
C GLY A 138 12.62 -3.20 -2.08
N ALA A 139 12.23 -4.38 -1.63
CA ALA A 139 11.82 -4.61 -0.26
C ALA A 139 12.98 -4.41 0.73
N GLU A 140 14.19 -4.88 0.40
CA GLU A 140 15.36 -4.66 1.26
C GLU A 140 15.69 -3.17 1.42
N TYR A 141 15.59 -2.39 0.35
CA TYR A 141 15.83 -0.95 0.39
C TYR A 141 14.90 -0.27 1.40
N PHE A 142 13.60 -0.51 1.31
CA PHE A 142 12.62 0.10 2.22
C PHE A 142 12.64 -0.48 3.63
N ALA A 143 13.07 -1.74 3.80
CA ALA A 143 13.20 -2.34 5.13
C ALA A 143 14.41 -1.82 5.90
N LYS A 144 15.50 -1.46 5.20
CA LYS A 144 16.75 -0.94 5.80
C LYS A 144 16.71 0.56 6.06
N ASN A 145 15.94 1.31 5.28
CA ASN A 145 15.93 2.77 5.31
C ASN A 145 14.73 3.32 6.04
#